data_AF-A0A9D4S067-F1
#
_entry.id   AF-A0A9D4S067-F1
#
_cell.length_a   1.000
_cell.length_b   1.000
_cell.length_c   1.000
_cell.angle_alpha   90.00
_cell.angle_beta   90.00
_cell.angle_gamma   90.00
#
_symmetry.space_group_name_H-M   'P 1'
#
loop_
_entity.id
_entity.type
_entity.pdbx_description
1 polymer ?
#
loop_
_entity_poly.entity_id
_entity_poly.type
_entity_poly.pdbx_seq_one_letter_code
_entity_poly.pdbx_strand_id
1 'polypeptide(L)'
;MLKYVAGAKPCKKLPTTERKSTNDYEKTRKRDFQGKWLNIYPWLKYENNVMYCSVCRVQSMKTKQHESLAFVKGTYNFKLESVKQHDDSIVHKRYIDIGEAKSQPSCKSKAAEALRTLHESQHNSLAIKFRTAHALAKTHMSFRTFSTICVLDEA
;
A
#
# COMPACT_ATOMS: atom_id res chain seq x y z
N MET A 1 34.35 -40.61 11.36
CA MET A 1 35.33 -41.03 10.33
C MET A 1 34.66 -42.00 9.38
N LEU A 2 34.45 -41.61 8.12
CA LEU A 2 34.01 -42.51 7.04
C LEU A 2 35.25 -43.21 6.48
N LYS A 3 35.26 -44.55 6.44
CA LYS A 3 36.38 -45.33 5.89
C LYS A 3 36.11 -45.63 4.41
N TYR A 4 37.05 -45.22 3.56
CA TYR A 4 37.08 -45.55 2.14
C TYR A 4 37.38 -47.04 1.95
N VAL A 5 36.65 -47.71 1.06
CA VAL A 5 36.88 -49.12 0.70
C VAL A 5 37.21 -49.17 -0.79
N ALA A 6 38.44 -49.55 -1.13
CA ALA A 6 38.89 -49.67 -2.51
C ALA A 6 38.25 -50.92 -3.16
N GLY A 7 37.55 -50.75 -4.29
CA GLY A 7 36.98 -51.84 -5.09
C GLY A 7 35.49 -51.74 -5.44
N ALA A 8 34.78 -50.68 -5.03
CA ALA A 8 33.39 -50.47 -5.42
C ALA A 8 33.27 -50.25 -6.94
N LYS A 9 32.71 -51.22 -7.66
CA LYS A 9 32.42 -51.09 -9.09
C LYS A 9 31.27 -50.08 -9.28
N PRO A 10 31.40 -49.07 -10.16
CA PRO A 10 30.33 -48.13 -10.44
C PRO A 10 29.10 -48.88 -10.94
N CYS A 11 27.93 -48.61 -10.37
CA CYS A 11 26.68 -49.14 -10.88
C CYS A 11 26.50 -48.68 -12.35
N LYS A 12 26.22 -49.62 -13.26
CA LYS A 12 25.96 -49.31 -14.66
C LYS A 12 24.74 -48.39 -14.72
N LYS A 13 24.89 -47.22 -15.34
CA LYS A 13 23.78 -46.28 -15.55
C LYS A 13 22.67 -47.01 -16.32
N LEU A 14 21.48 -47.13 -15.72
CA LEU A 14 20.29 -47.54 -16.46
C LEU A 14 20.03 -46.54 -17.59
N PRO A 15 19.40 -46.96 -18.71
CA PRO A 15 19.11 -46.06 -19.82
C PRO A 15 18.19 -44.95 -19.32
N THR A 16 18.69 -43.72 -19.34
CA THR A 16 17.91 -42.54 -19.05
C THR A 16 16.89 -42.39 -20.17
N THR A 17 15.65 -42.80 -19.94
CA THR A 17 14.52 -42.36 -20.76
C THR A 17 14.56 -40.84 -20.80
N GLU A 18 14.71 -40.28 -21.99
CA GLU A 18 14.80 -38.85 -22.26
C GLU A 18 13.58 -38.13 -21.64
N ARG A 19 13.77 -37.51 -20.48
CA ARG A 19 12.78 -36.62 -19.90
C ARG A 19 12.75 -35.37 -20.77
N LYS A 20 11.75 -35.28 -21.66
CA LYS A 20 11.44 -34.05 -22.42
C LYS A 20 11.48 -32.87 -21.47
N SER A 21 12.19 -31.82 -21.88
CA SER A 21 12.41 -30.63 -21.08
C SER A 21 11.08 -30.05 -20.60
N THR A 22 11.04 -29.54 -19.37
CA THR A 22 9.85 -28.89 -18.79
C THR A 22 9.34 -27.69 -19.60
N ASN A 23 10.14 -27.18 -20.55
CA ASN A 23 9.77 -26.05 -21.38
C ASN A 23 8.80 -26.41 -22.53
N ASP A 24 8.87 -27.64 -23.06
CA ASP A 24 8.07 -28.03 -24.22
C ASP A 24 6.60 -28.33 -23.85
N TYR A 25 6.36 -28.83 -22.63
CA TYR A 25 4.99 -29.03 -22.14
C TYR A 25 4.28 -27.68 -21.87
N GLU A 26 5.02 -26.66 -21.42
CA GLU A 26 4.45 -25.34 -21.11
C GLU A 26 3.96 -24.62 -22.37
N LYS A 27 4.63 -24.83 -23.51
CA LYS A 27 4.28 -24.19 -24.79
C LYS A 27 3.02 -24.76 -25.44
N THR A 28 2.71 -26.03 -25.19
CA THR A 28 1.57 -26.75 -25.79
C THR A 28 0.32 -26.70 -24.94
N ARG A 29 0.44 -26.36 -23.65
CA ARG A 29 -0.66 -26.32 -22.71
C ARG A 29 -1.50 -25.05 -22.87
N LYS A 30 -2.74 -25.21 -23.35
CA LYS A 30 -3.76 -24.17 -23.23
C LYS A 30 -4.16 -24.03 -21.76
N ARG A 31 -4.15 -22.79 -21.25
CA ARG A 31 -4.62 -22.47 -19.91
C ARG A 31 -5.81 -21.54 -20.07
N ASP A 32 -6.91 -21.89 -19.43
CA ASP A 32 -8.09 -21.03 -19.37
C ASP A 32 -8.11 -20.29 -18.03
N PHE A 33 -8.75 -19.13 -18.03
CA PHE A 33 -8.99 -18.37 -16.81
C PHE A 33 -9.84 -19.19 -15.83
N GLN A 34 -9.40 -19.30 -14.58
CA GLN A 34 -10.14 -20.02 -13.56
C GLN A 34 -11.01 -19.06 -12.76
N GLY A 35 -12.34 -19.13 -12.92
CA GLY A 35 -13.30 -18.25 -12.24
C GLY A 35 -13.16 -18.22 -10.71
N LYS A 36 -12.70 -19.32 -10.08
CA LYS A 36 -12.41 -19.39 -8.65
C LYS A 36 -11.41 -18.33 -8.16
N TRP A 37 -10.54 -17.82 -9.03
CA TRP A 37 -9.58 -16.78 -8.67
C TRP A 37 -10.26 -15.46 -8.32
N LEU A 38 -11.43 -15.16 -8.90
CA LEU A 38 -12.18 -13.93 -8.58
C LEU A 38 -12.66 -13.91 -7.14
N ASN A 39 -12.91 -15.09 -6.55
CA ASN A 39 -13.31 -15.21 -5.14
C ASN A 39 -12.11 -15.07 -4.20
N ILE A 40 -10.93 -15.53 -4.63
CA ILE A 40 -9.70 -15.50 -3.82
C ILE A 40 -9.04 -14.12 -3.88
N TYR A 41 -9.10 -13.47 -5.04
CA TYR A 41 -8.46 -12.19 -5.34
C TYR A 41 -9.53 -11.16 -5.73
N PRO A 42 -10.13 -10.43 -4.78
CA PRO A 42 -11.19 -9.46 -5.05
C PRO A 42 -10.79 -8.33 -6.01
N TRP A 43 -9.49 -8.03 -6.08
CA TRP A 43 -8.93 -7.02 -6.97
C TRP A 43 -8.85 -7.47 -8.44
N LEU A 44 -8.89 -8.79 -8.70
CA LEU A 44 -8.74 -9.37 -10.03
C LEU A 44 -10.06 -9.29 -10.80
N LYS A 45 -9.98 -8.85 -12.05
CA LYS A 45 -11.11 -8.79 -12.98
C LYS A 45 -10.74 -9.48 -14.29
N TYR A 46 -11.74 -10.01 -14.97
CA TYR A 46 -11.59 -10.71 -16.24
C TYR A 46 -12.65 -10.23 -17.23
N GLU A 47 -12.20 -9.61 -18.32
CA GLU A 47 -13.05 -9.05 -19.38
C GLU A 47 -12.40 -9.30 -20.74
N ASN A 48 -13.20 -9.60 -21.77
CA ASN A 48 -12.73 -9.76 -23.15
C ASN A 48 -11.51 -10.68 -23.31
N ASN A 49 -11.48 -11.80 -22.58
CA ASN A 49 -10.37 -12.75 -22.57
C ASN A 49 -9.04 -12.17 -22.05
N VAL A 50 -9.11 -11.16 -21.20
CA VAL A 50 -7.97 -10.48 -20.56
C VAL A 50 -8.22 -10.37 -19.08
N MET A 51 -7.24 -10.74 -18.26
CA MET A 51 -7.30 -10.48 -16.81
C MET A 51 -6.51 -9.23 -16.44
N TYR A 52 -7.03 -8.44 -15.50
CA TYR A 52 -6.41 -7.20 -15.04
C TYR A 52 -6.69 -6.98 -13.55
N CYS A 53 -5.87 -6.14 -12.92
CA CYS A 53 -6.05 -5.72 -11.54
C CYS A 53 -6.78 -4.37 -11.50
N SER A 54 -7.97 -4.34 -10.92
CA SER A 54 -8.80 -3.13 -10.81
C SER A 54 -8.09 -2.02 -10.02
N VAL A 55 -7.46 -2.36 -8.91
CA VAL A 55 -6.73 -1.42 -8.05
C VAL A 55 -5.55 -0.80 -8.79
N CYS A 56 -4.67 -1.63 -9.36
CA CYS A 56 -3.49 -1.17 -10.07
C CYS A 56 -3.84 -0.36 -11.32
N ARG A 57 -4.91 -0.73 -12.04
CA ARG A 57 -5.37 0.01 -13.22
C ARG A 57 -5.84 1.42 -12.85
N VAL A 58 -6.66 1.54 -11.80
CA VAL A 58 -7.16 2.85 -11.34
C VAL A 58 -6.03 3.73 -10.81
N GLN A 59 -5.11 3.19 -10.00
CA GLN A 59 -4.02 4.00 -9.45
C GLN A 59 -2.95 4.34 -10.49
N SER A 60 -2.68 3.46 -11.45
CA SER A 60 -1.79 3.75 -12.58
C SER A 60 -2.34 4.91 -13.41
N MET A 61 -3.64 4.94 -13.70
CA MET A 61 -4.26 6.08 -14.40
C MET A 61 -4.13 7.40 -13.62
N LYS A 62 -4.22 7.36 -12.29
CA LYS A 62 -4.07 8.56 -11.44
C LYS A 62 -2.63 9.06 -11.37
N THR A 63 -1.67 8.14 -11.28
CA THR A 63 -0.25 8.46 -11.06
C THR A 63 0.56 8.58 -12.36
N LYS A 64 0.01 8.09 -13.49
CA LYS A 64 0.72 7.88 -14.77
C LYS A 64 2.00 7.04 -14.60
N GLN A 65 2.03 6.16 -13.61
CA GLN A 65 3.16 5.28 -13.32
C GLN A 65 2.78 3.82 -13.58
N HIS A 66 3.77 2.99 -13.90
CA HIS A 66 3.62 1.53 -14.01
C HIS A 66 2.57 1.05 -15.04
N GLU A 67 2.28 1.86 -16.06
CA GLU A 67 1.30 1.52 -17.11
C GLU A 67 1.71 0.28 -17.93
N SER A 68 3.02 0.01 -18.04
CA SER A 68 3.57 -1.14 -18.74
C SER A 68 3.38 -2.48 -18.02
N LEU A 69 2.93 -2.48 -16.75
CA LEU A 69 2.72 -3.71 -16.01
C LEU A 69 1.59 -4.55 -16.63
N ALA A 70 1.82 -5.86 -16.73
CA ALA A 70 0.90 -6.80 -17.39
C ALA A 70 -0.52 -6.76 -16.80
N PHE A 71 -0.67 -6.58 -15.49
CA PHE A 71 -1.97 -6.51 -14.83
C PHE A 71 -2.64 -5.13 -14.92
N VAL A 72 -1.92 -4.09 -15.33
CA VAL A 72 -2.47 -2.74 -15.57
C VAL A 72 -3.03 -2.65 -16.98
N LYS A 73 -2.22 -3.03 -17.98
CA LYS A 73 -2.65 -3.11 -19.39
C LYS A 73 -3.65 -4.25 -19.64
N GLY A 74 -3.55 -5.30 -18.84
CA GLY A 74 -4.30 -6.54 -19.01
C GLY A 74 -3.43 -7.62 -19.67
N THR A 75 -3.57 -8.86 -19.20
CA THR A 75 -2.75 -9.99 -19.64
C THR A 75 -3.60 -11.19 -20.05
N TYR A 76 -3.08 -11.95 -21.02
CA TYR A 76 -3.60 -13.24 -21.48
C TYR A 76 -2.93 -14.43 -20.77
N ASN A 77 -1.97 -14.17 -19.88
CA ASN A 77 -1.21 -15.21 -19.20
C ASN A 77 -1.99 -15.76 -18.00
N PHE A 78 -2.88 -16.73 -18.23
CA PHE A 78 -3.69 -17.35 -17.18
C PHE A 78 -2.89 -18.36 -16.33
N LYS A 79 -1.83 -17.90 -15.67
CA LYS A 79 -1.05 -18.69 -14.70
C LYS A 79 -1.35 -18.18 -13.29
N LEU A 80 -1.70 -19.09 -12.38
CA LEU A 80 -1.91 -18.76 -10.97
C LEU A 80 -0.65 -18.13 -10.34
N GLU A 81 0.54 -18.62 -10.70
CA GLU A 81 1.80 -18.08 -10.21
C GLU A 81 1.99 -16.61 -10.62
N SER A 82 1.52 -16.21 -11.80
CA SER A 82 1.54 -14.79 -12.21
C SER A 82 0.60 -13.94 -11.37
N VAL A 83 -0.56 -14.46 -10.98
CA VAL A 83 -1.52 -13.78 -10.08
C VAL A 83 -0.92 -13.63 -8.69
N LYS A 84 -0.32 -14.69 -8.13
CA LYS A 84 0.37 -14.63 -6.83
C LYS A 84 1.55 -13.66 -6.84
N GLN A 85 2.39 -13.71 -7.88
CA GLN A 85 3.51 -12.77 -8.01
C GLN A 85 3.04 -11.32 -8.09
N HIS A 86 1.88 -11.06 -8.70
CA HIS A 86 1.28 -9.73 -8.69
C HIS A 86 0.81 -9.32 -7.29
N ASP A 87 0.12 -10.21 -6.59
CA ASP A 87 -0.34 -10.00 -5.20
C ASP A 87 0.84 -9.66 -4.27
N ASP A 88 1.95 -10.37 -4.44
CA ASP A 88 3.18 -10.15 -3.67
C ASP A 88 3.95 -8.89 -4.06
N SER A 89 3.66 -8.31 -5.23
CA SER A 89 4.42 -7.18 -5.76
C SER A 89 4.31 -5.93 -4.90
N ILE A 90 5.44 -5.25 -4.72
CA ILE A 90 5.54 -4.02 -3.91
C ILE A 90 4.59 -2.93 -4.45
N VAL A 91 4.45 -2.85 -5.79
CA VAL A 91 3.58 -1.87 -6.44
C VAL A 91 2.12 -2.12 -6.08
N HIS A 92 1.67 -3.37 -6.11
CA HIS A 92 0.30 -3.72 -5.75
C HIS A 92 -0.01 -3.38 -4.29
N LYS A 93 0.85 -3.79 -3.36
CA LYS A 93 0.72 -3.49 -1.92
C LYS A 93 0.64 -1.99 -1.67
N ARG A 94 1.56 -1.21 -2.26
CA ARG A 94 1.53 0.26 -2.18
C ARG A 94 0.22 0.86 -2.70
N TYR A 95 -0.32 0.34 -3.80
CA TYR A 95 -1.57 0.85 -4.35
C TYR A 95 -2.80 0.49 -3.52
N ILE A 96 -2.78 -0.65 -2.82
CA ILE A 96 -3.78 -0.98 -1.80
C ILE A 96 -3.68 0.02 -0.64
N ASP A 97 -2.48 0.23 -0.09
CA ASP A 97 -2.25 1.17 1.03
C ASP A 97 -2.74 2.58 0.68
N ILE A 98 -2.48 3.06 -0.54
CA ILE A 98 -2.95 4.36 -1.03
C ILE A 98 -4.48 4.38 -1.15
N GLY A 99 -5.10 3.27 -1.54
CA GLY A 99 -6.55 3.13 -1.59
C GLY A 99 -7.20 3.20 -0.21
N GLU A 100 -6.63 2.47 0.75
CA GLU A 100 -7.09 2.42 2.14
C GLU A 100 -6.87 3.76 2.87
N ALA A 101 -5.72 4.40 2.65
CA ALA A 101 -5.44 5.72 3.21
C ALA A 101 -6.42 6.79 2.69
N LYS A 102 -7.00 6.62 1.50
CA LYS A 102 -8.02 7.52 0.93
C LYS A 102 -9.42 7.23 1.44
N SER A 103 -9.74 5.96 1.74
CA SER A 103 -11.04 5.63 2.35
C SER A 103 -11.09 5.99 3.82
N GLN A 104 -9.94 6.02 4.49
CA GLN A 104 -9.85 6.48 5.87
C GLN A 104 -10.08 8.00 5.95
N PRO A 105 -10.97 8.48 6.84
CA PRO A 105 -11.15 9.90 7.05
C PRO A 105 -9.84 10.55 7.50
N SER A 106 -9.43 11.62 6.80
CA SER A 106 -8.18 12.37 7.00
C SER A 106 -7.90 12.78 8.45
N CYS A 107 -8.95 12.87 9.26
CA CYS A 107 -8.95 13.24 10.68
C CYS A 107 -8.15 12.28 11.59
N LYS A 108 -7.88 11.03 11.16
CA LYS A 108 -7.20 10.02 11.98
C LYS A 108 -5.69 9.87 11.72
N SER A 109 -5.10 10.64 10.82
CA SER A 109 -3.64 10.56 10.61
C SER A 109 -2.89 11.21 11.78
N LYS A 110 -1.71 10.66 12.15
CA LYS A 110 -0.85 11.27 13.19
C LYS A 110 -0.47 12.72 12.85
N ALA A 111 -0.30 13.02 11.56
CA ALA A 111 -0.05 14.38 11.08
C ALA A 111 -1.28 15.29 11.29
N ALA A 112 -2.49 14.81 10.99
CA ALA A 112 -3.72 15.54 11.26
C ALA A 112 -3.96 15.74 12.76
N GLU A 113 -3.60 14.78 13.60
CA GLU A 113 -3.63 14.93 15.05
C GLU A 113 -2.66 16.01 15.52
N ALA A 114 -1.39 15.97 15.08
CA ALA A 114 -0.42 17.02 15.41
C ALA A 114 -0.89 18.43 14.97
N LEU A 115 -1.51 18.54 13.78
CA LEU A 115 -2.12 19.79 13.32
C LEU A 115 -3.27 20.24 14.22
N ARG A 116 -4.13 19.33 14.67
CA ARG A 116 -5.24 19.67 15.60
C ARG A 116 -4.69 20.19 16.93
N THR A 117 -3.69 19.53 17.49
CA THR A 117 -3.05 19.98 18.74
C THR A 117 -2.39 21.35 18.57
N LEU A 118 -1.75 21.61 17.43
CA LEU A 118 -1.20 22.93 17.13
C LEU A 118 -2.29 24.00 17.00
N HIS A 119 -3.39 23.68 16.32
CA HIS A 119 -4.54 24.58 16.22
C HIS A 119 -5.18 24.86 17.58
N GLU A 120 -5.25 23.84 18.45
CA GLU A 120 -5.78 23.95 19.80
C GLU A 120 -4.91 24.87 20.67
N SER A 121 -3.57 24.73 20.63
CA SER A 121 -2.68 25.62 21.39
C SER A 121 -2.78 27.08 20.93
N GLN A 122 -2.86 27.31 19.61
CA GLN A 122 -3.10 28.63 19.03
C GLN A 122 -4.45 29.21 19.45
N HIS A 123 -5.51 28.40 19.40
CA HIS A 123 -6.86 28.81 19.79
C HIS A 123 -6.94 29.13 21.29
N ASN A 124 -6.24 28.38 22.14
CA ASN A 124 -6.18 28.64 23.58
C ASN A 124 -5.45 29.97 23.89
N SER A 125 -4.29 30.22 23.27
CA SER A 125 -3.60 31.52 23.41
C SER A 125 -4.48 32.69 22.97
N LEU A 126 -5.20 32.53 21.85
CA LEU A 126 -6.12 33.54 21.36
C LEU A 126 -7.31 33.75 22.30
N ALA A 127 -7.89 32.68 22.83
CA ALA A 127 -9.00 32.72 23.77
C ALA A 127 -8.61 33.45 25.07
N ILE A 128 -7.40 33.23 25.58
CA ILE A 128 -6.86 33.96 26.74
C ILE A 128 -6.83 35.45 26.43
N LYS A 129 -6.20 35.86 25.32
CA LYS A 129 -6.12 37.28 24.90
C LYS A 129 -7.48 37.94 24.78
N PHE A 130 -8.48 37.25 24.22
CA PHE A 130 -9.85 37.77 24.15
C PHE A 130 -10.51 37.89 25.51
N ARG A 131 -10.32 36.93 26.42
CA ARG A 131 -10.84 36.99 27.79
C ARG A 131 -10.24 38.17 28.55
N THR A 132 -8.92 38.36 28.44
CA THR A 132 -8.19 39.47 29.07
C THR A 132 -8.67 40.82 28.52
N ALA A 133 -8.83 40.95 27.19
CA ALA A 133 -9.35 42.18 26.58
C ALA A 133 -10.79 42.49 27.03
N HIS A 134 -11.64 41.46 27.11
CA HIS A 134 -13.01 41.60 27.59
C HIS A 134 -13.07 42.02 29.07
N ALA A 135 -12.21 41.44 29.91
CA ALA A 135 -12.11 41.83 31.32
C ALA A 135 -11.70 43.29 31.48
N LEU A 136 -10.68 43.76 30.74
CA LEU A 136 -10.25 45.16 30.74
C LEU A 136 -11.36 46.12 30.34
N ALA A 137 -12.11 45.78 29.27
CA ALA A 137 -13.23 46.58 28.81
C ALA A 137 -14.32 46.68 29.89
N LYS A 138 -14.62 45.57 30.58
CA LYS A 138 -15.63 45.52 31.65
C LYS A 138 -15.21 46.31 32.89
N THR A 139 -13.92 46.33 33.23
CA THR A 139 -13.38 47.04 34.40
C THR A 139 -13.03 48.50 34.10
N HIS A 140 -13.28 49.01 32.88
CA HIS A 140 -12.87 50.33 32.42
C HIS A 140 -11.36 50.62 32.63
N MET A 141 -10.52 49.58 32.54
CA MET A 141 -9.08 49.73 32.65
C MET A 141 -8.47 50.13 31.30
N SER A 142 -7.34 50.83 31.32
CA SER A 142 -6.68 51.24 30.08
C SER A 142 -6.12 50.04 29.33
N PHE A 143 -6.27 50.00 28.00
CA PHE A 143 -5.68 48.97 27.15
C PHE A 143 -4.14 49.00 27.12
N ARG A 144 -3.50 50.02 27.70
CA ARG A 144 -2.03 50.06 27.84
C ARG A 144 -1.50 48.90 28.70
N THR A 145 -2.30 48.45 29.67
CA THR A 145 -1.94 47.35 30.59
C THR A 145 -2.17 45.97 29.98
N PHE A 146 -2.80 45.88 28.79
CA PHE A 146 -3.17 44.62 28.15
C PHE A 146 -1.99 43.68 27.94
N SER A 147 -0.88 44.19 27.41
CA SER A 147 0.33 43.39 27.16
C SER A 147 0.86 42.77 28.46
N THR A 148 0.91 43.56 29.53
CA THR A 148 1.38 43.10 30.85
C THR A 148 0.48 42.01 31.42
N ILE A 149 -0.84 42.14 31.29
CA ILE A 149 -1.79 41.15 31.85
C ILE A 149 -1.78 39.87 31.01
N CYS A 150 -1.67 39.96 29.68
CA CYS A 150 -1.52 38.78 28.83
C CYS A 150 -0.27 37.95 29.18
N VAL A 151 0.85 38.59 29.53
CA VAL A 151 2.07 37.88 29.97
C VAL A 151 1.85 37.15 31.30
N LEU A 152 1.01 37.70 32.20
CA LEU A 152 0.68 37.07 33.47
C LEU A 152 -0.27 35.87 33.28
N ASP A 153 -1.17 35.92 32.30
CA ASP A 153 -2.11 34.83 31.99
C ASP A 153 -1.49 33.69 31.14
N GLU A 154 -0.32 33.92 30.53
CA GLU A 154 0.42 32.93 29.73
C GLU A 154 1.40 32.05 30.56
N ALA A 155 1.62 32.37 31.86
CA ALA A 155 2.50 31.65 32.80
C ALA A 155 1.79 30.52 33.58
#